data_AF-N8X998-F1
#
_entry.id   AF-N8X998-F1
#
_cell.length_a   1.000
_cell.length_b   1.000
_cell.length_c   1.000
_cell.angle_alpha   90.00
_cell.angle_beta   90.00
_cell.angle_gamma   90.00
#
_symmetry.space_group_name_H-M   'P 1'
#
loop_
_entity.id
_entity.type
_entity.pdbx_description
1 polymer ?
#
loop_
_entity_poly.entity_id
_entity_poly.type
_entity_poly.pdbx_seq_one_letter_code
_entity_poly.pdbx_strand_id
1 'polypeptide(L)'
;MVIPDNIVYMPSVRTGKYNLAALKELSPEVKSQIIPRVIVRGDNTTDLDSFLNDWNGMPLFLEISNYLLDIDCVLNISLNDNSNHFLNKLNFFQEKCRISSNLIPVINETSSEKLRDIVQLGIKTANSFGLIGIVLDVSANFDKSLNILNSLLAAFSDEAISRTILIIDSGKIDNLNQINLDNLTEAFKIVKNFNFYSIITSSTSYPSTRPSAGETATHTCIDPVWQNRFNNQLNKIEKKIYMVIMQQQIHLVRL
;
A
#
# COMPACT_ATOMS: atom_id res chain seq x y z
N MET A 1 -14.23 4.32 -10.72
CA MET A 1 -13.02 3.60 -11.17
C MET A 1 -13.22 2.12 -10.90
N VAL A 2 -12.80 1.26 -11.81
CA VAL A 2 -12.78 -0.21 -11.63
C VAL A 2 -11.35 -0.67 -11.82
N ILE A 3 -10.82 -1.49 -10.91
CA ILE A 3 -9.50 -2.10 -11.06
C ILE A 3 -9.60 -3.20 -12.12
N PRO A 4 -8.72 -3.21 -13.14
CA PRO A 4 -8.71 -4.24 -14.17
C PRO A 4 -8.48 -5.65 -13.59
N ASP A 5 -9.11 -6.67 -14.19
CA ASP A 5 -9.03 -8.07 -13.72
C ASP A 5 -7.66 -8.72 -13.99
N ASN A 6 -6.86 -8.15 -14.88
CA ASN A 6 -5.55 -8.65 -15.27
C ASN A 6 -4.40 -8.11 -14.40
N ILE A 7 -4.71 -7.37 -13.33
CA ILE A 7 -3.71 -6.94 -12.35
C ILE A 7 -3.23 -8.15 -11.54
N VAL A 8 -1.92 -8.39 -11.58
CA VAL A 8 -1.28 -9.52 -10.90
C VAL A 8 -0.21 -9.09 -9.92
N TYR A 9 0.01 -7.78 -9.76
CA TYR A 9 1.15 -7.26 -9.01
C TYR A 9 0.99 -5.79 -8.58
N MET A 10 1.50 -5.42 -7.40
CA MET A 10 1.56 -4.04 -6.89
C MET A 10 2.98 -3.74 -6.41
N PRO A 11 3.83 -3.14 -7.25
CA PRO A 11 5.17 -2.73 -6.82
C PRO A 11 5.05 -1.60 -5.80
N SER A 12 5.77 -1.71 -4.69
CA SER A 12 5.85 -0.65 -3.70
C SER A 12 7.14 0.14 -3.87
N VAL A 13 7.02 1.40 -4.28
CA VAL A 13 8.17 2.29 -4.50
C VAL A 13 8.04 3.55 -3.68
N ARG A 14 9.18 4.06 -3.20
CA ARG A 14 9.23 5.40 -2.59
C ARG A 14 9.33 6.48 -3.65
N THR A 15 8.75 7.66 -3.38
CA THR A 15 8.94 8.84 -4.23
C THR A 15 10.41 9.19 -4.31
N GLY A 16 10.94 9.11 -5.53
CA GLY A 16 12.30 9.46 -5.86
C GLY A 16 12.52 9.26 -7.35
N LYS A 17 13.20 10.22 -7.99
CA LYS A 17 13.43 10.28 -9.43
C LYS A 17 13.67 8.92 -10.09
N TYR A 18 14.63 8.14 -9.59
CA TYR A 18 15.01 6.87 -10.22
C TYR A 18 13.96 5.76 -10.03
N ASN A 19 13.30 5.70 -8.87
CA ASN A 19 12.26 4.70 -8.62
C ASN A 19 11.04 4.94 -9.51
N LEU A 20 10.62 6.21 -9.61
CA LEU A 20 9.47 6.59 -10.42
C LEU A 20 9.79 6.51 -11.92
N ALA A 21 11.01 6.89 -12.35
CA ALA A 21 11.46 6.69 -13.72
C ALA A 21 11.43 5.21 -14.11
N ALA A 22 11.85 4.30 -13.23
CA ALA A 22 11.84 2.88 -13.53
C ALA A 22 10.43 2.33 -13.80
N LEU A 23 9.40 2.86 -13.13
CA LEU A 23 7.99 2.54 -13.46
C LEU A 23 7.58 3.11 -14.82
N LYS A 24 8.00 4.35 -15.14
CA LYS A 24 7.68 5.00 -16.42
C LYS A 24 8.24 4.24 -17.62
N GLU A 25 9.41 3.63 -17.49
CA GLU A 25 10.08 2.89 -18.56
C GLU A 25 9.49 1.49 -18.80
N LEU A 26 8.54 1.03 -17.99
CA LEU A 26 7.87 -0.25 -18.21
C LEU A 26 7.07 -0.24 -19.52
N SER A 27 7.05 -1.38 -20.21
CA SER A 27 6.24 -1.54 -21.43
C SER A 27 4.73 -1.41 -21.10
N PRO A 28 3.89 -0.97 -22.07
CA PRO A 28 2.44 -0.86 -21.84
C PRO A 28 1.79 -2.17 -21.36
N GLU A 29 2.27 -3.31 -21.85
CA GLU A 29 1.82 -4.64 -21.43
C GLU A 29 2.08 -4.87 -19.95
N VAL A 30 3.29 -4.60 -19.47
CA VAL A 30 3.64 -4.74 -18.04
C VAL A 30 2.84 -3.75 -17.21
N LYS A 31 2.73 -2.48 -17.65
CA LYS A 31 1.94 -1.48 -16.94
C LYS A 31 0.47 -1.88 -16.76
N SER A 32 -0.11 -2.57 -17.76
CA SER A 32 -1.49 -3.06 -17.68
C SER A 32 -1.71 -4.17 -16.65
N GLN A 33 -0.63 -4.79 -16.15
CA GLN A 33 -0.65 -5.90 -15.20
C GLN A 33 -0.32 -5.46 -13.76
N ILE A 34 -0.01 -4.18 -13.55
CA ILE A 34 0.45 -3.66 -12.25
C ILE A 34 -0.37 -2.47 -11.76
N ILE A 35 -0.46 -2.32 -10.43
CA ILE A 35 -0.90 -1.07 -9.78
C ILE A 35 0.16 -0.67 -8.79
N PRO A 36 1.00 0.35 -9.06
CA PRO A 36 2.07 0.72 -8.13
C PRO A 36 1.51 1.30 -6.83
N ARG A 37 2.12 0.94 -5.70
CA ARG A 37 2.00 1.62 -4.40
C ARG A 37 3.15 2.61 -4.28
N VAL A 38 2.83 3.89 -4.48
CA VAL A 38 3.77 5.00 -4.39
C VAL A 38 3.74 5.56 -2.96
N ILE A 39 4.84 5.38 -2.24
CA ILE A 39 5.02 5.78 -0.85
C ILE A 39 5.76 7.12 -0.81
N VAL A 40 5.07 8.17 -0.40
CA VAL A 40 5.54 9.55 -0.37
C VAL A 40 6.53 9.77 0.77
N ARG A 41 7.71 10.27 0.38
CA ARG A 41 8.82 10.75 1.21
C ARG A 41 9.56 11.89 0.52
N GLY A 42 10.35 12.64 1.28
CA GLY A 42 11.26 13.67 0.80
C GLY A 42 10.77 15.09 1.10
N ASP A 43 11.35 16.08 0.41
CA ASP A 43 11.13 17.49 0.75
C ASP A 43 10.15 18.20 -0.19
N ASN A 44 9.83 17.60 -1.34
CA ASN A 44 8.94 18.20 -2.33
C ASN A 44 8.19 17.15 -3.17
N THR A 45 7.28 17.61 -4.01
CA THR A 45 6.41 16.75 -4.83
C THR A 45 6.80 16.68 -6.30
N THR A 46 7.89 17.32 -6.72
CA THR A 46 8.23 17.52 -8.15
C THR A 46 8.28 16.20 -8.92
N ASP A 47 9.01 15.20 -8.39
CA ASP A 47 9.15 13.89 -9.03
C ASP A 47 7.81 13.13 -9.04
N LEU A 48 7.01 13.28 -7.98
CA LEU A 48 5.68 12.67 -7.89
C LEU A 48 4.73 13.31 -8.91
N ASP A 49 4.68 14.62 -9.01
CA ASP A 49 3.78 15.34 -9.91
C ASP A 49 4.12 15.04 -11.37
N SER A 50 5.41 15.01 -11.71
CA SER A 50 5.87 14.53 -13.03
C SER A 50 5.46 13.08 -13.27
N PHE A 51 5.57 12.21 -12.27
CA PHE A 51 5.13 10.81 -12.40
C PHE A 51 3.63 10.67 -12.62
N LEU A 52 2.81 11.40 -11.86
CA LEU A 52 1.36 11.34 -11.97
C LEU A 52 0.86 11.83 -13.34
N ASN A 53 1.52 12.84 -13.94
CA ASN A 53 1.21 13.28 -15.30
C ASN A 53 1.53 12.20 -16.35
N ASP A 54 2.62 11.46 -16.20
CA ASP A 54 3.03 10.43 -17.16
C ASP A 54 2.30 9.10 -16.98
N TRP A 55 1.93 8.75 -15.74
CA TRP A 55 1.17 7.54 -15.40
C TRP A 55 -0.33 7.66 -15.71
N ASN A 56 -0.74 8.81 -16.24
CA ASN A 56 -2.14 9.22 -16.41
C ASN A 56 -3.00 8.15 -17.09
N GLY A 57 -4.19 7.91 -16.53
CA GLY A 57 -5.14 6.91 -16.97
C GLY A 57 -4.97 5.53 -16.32
N MET A 58 -3.85 5.24 -15.66
CA MET A 58 -3.65 3.98 -14.93
C MET A 58 -3.84 4.16 -13.42
N PRO A 59 -4.44 3.17 -12.72
CA PRO A 59 -4.59 3.23 -11.27
C PRO A 59 -3.23 3.17 -10.55
N LEU A 60 -3.17 3.80 -9.39
CA LEU A 60 -2.04 3.73 -8.46
C LEU A 60 -2.51 3.93 -7.02
N PHE A 61 -1.85 3.29 -6.08
CA PHE A 61 -1.98 3.58 -4.66
C PHE A 61 -1.03 4.71 -4.27
N LEU A 62 -1.52 5.71 -3.56
CA LEU A 62 -0.71 6.78 -3.00
C LEU A 62 -0.75 6.73 -1.48
N GLU A 63 0.40 6.52 -0.87
CA GLU A 63 0.57 6.41 0.57
C GLU A 63 1.52 7.48 1.08
N ILE A 64 1.27 8.03 2.28
CA ILE A 64 2.24 8.87 2.97
C ILE A 64 3.08 7.98 3.88
N SER A 65 4.41 8.04 3.76
CA SER A 65 5.30 7.20 4.57
C SER A 65 5.18 7.52 6.06
N ASN A 66 5.01 6.47 6.85
CA ASN A 66 5.12 6.46 8.31
C ASN A 66 6.36 5.68 8.80
N TYR A 67 7.29 5.32 7.90
CA TYR A 67 8.51 4.60 8.27
C TYR A 67 9.52 5.55 8.91
N LEU A 68 10.16 5.12 10.00
CA LEU A 68 11.14 5.92 10.77
C LEU A 68 12.25 6.54 9.91
N LEU A 69 12.66 5.88 8.81
CA LEU A 69 13.69 6.38 7.90
C LEU A 69 13.21 7.54 6.99
N ASP A 70 11.91 7.79 6.94
CA ASP A 70 11.26 8.72 6.04
C ASP A 70 10.51 9.85 6.78
N ILE A 71 10.29 9.75 8.10
CA ILE A 71 9.42 10.69 8.84
C ILE A 71 10.04 12.09 9.06
N ASP A 72 11.36 12.22 9.03
CA ASP A 72 12.06 13.47 9.39
C ASP A 72 12.20 14.46 8.23
N CYS A 73 11.59 14.20 7.07
CA CYS A 73 11.62 15.12 5.93
C CYS A 73 10.46 16.13 5.96
N VAL A 74 10.68 17.31 5.39
CA VAL A 74 9.78 18.48 5.55
C VAL A 74 8.36 18.17 5.09
N LEU A 75 8.21 17.47 3.96
CA LEU A 75 6.90 17.10 3.44
C LEU A 75 6.19 16.12 4.38
N ASN A 76 6.88 15.07 4.84
CA ASN A 76 6.24 14.04 5.67
C ASN A 76 5.87 14.57 7.06
N ILE A 77 6.65 15.48 7.64
CA ILE A 77 6.27 16.16 8.89
C ILE A 77 4.92 16.87 8.69
N SER A 78 4.78 17.66 7.62
CA SER A 78 3.54 18.38 7.32
C SER A 78 2.35 17.46 7.04
N LEU A 79 2.58 16.39 6.28
CA LEU A 79 1.53 15.45 5.90
C LEU A 79 1.12 14.52 7.05
N ASN A 80 2.02 14.19 7.98
CA ASN A 80 1.72 13.33 9.14
C ASN A 80 1.28 14.11 10.39
N ASP A 81 1.21 15.45 10.30
CA ASP A 81 0.56 16.27 11.32
C ASP A 81 -0.93 15.94 11.42
N ASN A 82 -1.40 15.66 12.64
CA ASN A 82 -2.79 15.24 12.88
C ASN A 82 -3.74 16.41 13.15
N SER A 83 -3.30 17.66 13.03
CA SER A 83 -4.18 18.83 13.21
C SER A 83 -5.37 18.76 12.27
N ASN A 84 -6.55 19.08 12.82
CA ASN A 84 -7.83 19.03 12.09
C ASN A 84 -8.11 17.67 11.44
N HIS A 85 -7.65 16.58 12.09
CA HIS A 85 -7.77 15.20 11.61
C HIS A 85 -7.00 14.96 10.30
N PHE A 86 -5.71 15.28 10.31
CA PHE A 86 -4.81 15.13 9.15
C PHE A 86 -5.26 15.91 7.91
N LEU A 87 -5.68 17.16 8.10
CA LEU A 87 -6.21 17.98 6.99
C LEU A 87 -5.21 18.14 5.84
N ASN A 88 -3.91 18.30 6.15
CA ASN A 88 -2.86 18.42 5.14
C ASN A 88 -2.76 17.14 4.28
N LYS A 89 -2.83 15.95 4.90
CA LYS A 89 -2.84 14.66 4.21
C LYS A 89 -4.02 14.52 3.25
N LEU A 90 -5.22 14.89 3.71
CA LEU A 90 -6.43 14.84 2.89
C LEU A 90 -6.33 15.81 1.70
N ASN A 91 -5.91 17.06 1.95
CA ASN A 91 -5.73 18.07 0.91
C ASN A 91 -4.69 17.62 -0.12
N PHE A 92 -3.61 17.00 0.33
CA PHE A 92 -2.58 16.44 -0.52
C PHE A 92 -3.15 15.34 -1.44
N PHE A 93 -3.91 14.38 -0.90
CA PHE A 93 -4.56 13.37 -1.75
C PHE A 93 -5.50 14.00 -2.77
N GLN A 94 -6.28 15.00 -2.39
CA GLN A 94 -7.21 15.69 -3.29
C GLN A 94 -6.45 16.47 -4.38
N GLU A 95 -5.36 17.13 -4.04
CA GLU A 95 -4.48 17.81 -5.00
C GLU A 95 -3.90 16.82 -6.01
N LYS A 96 -3.32 15.70 -5.54
CA LYS A 96 -2.72 14.70 -6.44
C LYS A 96 -3.76 13.96 -7.29
N CYS A 97 -4.98 13.81 -6.80
CA CYS A 97 -6.11 13.27 -7.58
C CYS A 97 -6.54 14.20 -8.73
N ARG A 98 -6.33 15.52 -8.62
CA ARG A 98 -6.55 16.45 -9.74
C ARG A 98 -5.53 16.25 -10.88
N ILE A 99 -4.34 15.70 -10.57
CA ILE A 99 -3.32 15.36 -11.57
C ILE A 99 -3.60 13.97 -12.16
N SER A 100 -3.94 12.99 -11.32
CA SER A 100 -4.29 11.63 -11.74
C SER A 100 -5.59 11.17 -11.08
N SER A 101 -6.66 11.11 -11.86
CA SER A 101 -8.02 10.78 -11.37
C SER A 101 -8.19 9.33 -10.91
N ASN A 102 -7.25 8.45 -11.25
CA ASN A 102 -7.26 7.02 -10.87
C ASN A 102 -6.41 6.73 -9.61
N LEU A 103 -6.15 7.76 -8.81
CA LEU A 103 -5.41 7.66 -7.57
C LEU A 103 -6.27 7.02 -6.45
N ILE A 104 -5.68 6.04 -5.76
CA ILE A 104 -6.27 5.36 -4.60
C ILE A 104 -5.47 5.80 -3.35
N PRO A 105 -6.00 6.69 -2.50
CA PRO A 105 -5.31 7.07 -1.29
C PRO A 105 -5.26 5.89 -0.32
N VAL A 106 -4.11 5.72 0.35
CA VAL A 106 -3.88 4.64 1.32
C VAL A 106 -3.73 5.20 2.72
N ILE A 107 -4.47 4.61 3.66
CA ILE A 107 -4.38 4.88 5.09
C ILE A 107 -3.52 3.79 5.72
N ASN A 108 -2.33 4.19 6.20
CA ASN A 108 -1.37 3.32 6.87
C ASN A 108 -0.90 3.94 8.20
N GLU A 109 -1.86 4.40 9.00
CA GLU A 109 -1.57 5.00 10.31
C GLU A 109 -1.38 3.93 11.37
N THR A 110 -0.40 4.12 12.26
CA THR A 110 -0.01 3.11 13.27
C THR A 110 -0.14 3.62 14.71
N SER A 111 -0.46 4.91 14.89
CA SER A 111 -0.57 5.52 16.22
C SER A 111 -1.97 5.33 16.81
N SER A 112 -2.08 4.45 17.80
CA SER A 112 -3.33 4.25 18.56
C SER A 112 -3.76 5.48 19.36
N GLU A 113 -2.83 6.37 19.72
CA GLU A 113 -3.12 7.61 20.45
C GLU A 113 -3.91 8.62 19.59
N LYS A 114 -3.76 8.53 18.26
CA LYS A 114 -4.41 9.40 17.29
C LYS A 114 -5.68 8.79 16.69
N LEU A 115 -6.24 7.74 17.32
CA LEU A 115 -7.32 6.93 16.75
C LEU A 115 -8.52 7.75 16.25
N ARG A 116 -8.97 8.74 17.03
CA ARG A 116 -10.07 9.64 16.62
C ARG A 116 -9.71 10.38 15.32
N ASP A 117 -8.51 10.95 15.24
CA ASP A 117 -8.06 11.69 14.06
C ASP A 117 -7.93 10.78 12.83
N ILE A 118 -7.44 9.56 13.03
CA ILE A 118 -7.31 8.53 11.98
C ILE A 118 -8.69 8.11 11.46
N VAL A 119 -9.67 7.87 12.34
CA VAL A 119 -11.04 7.51 11.94
C VAL A 119 -11.68 8.65 11.15
N GLN A 120 -11.52 9.90 11.60
CA GLN A 120 -12.04 11.07 10.88
C GLN A 120 -11.37 11.27 9.51
N LEU A 121 -10.04 11.06 9.42
CA LEU A 121 -9.34 11.02 8.13
C LEU A 121 -9.94 9.92 7.23
N GLY A 122 -10.17 8.73 7.77
CA GLY A 122 -10.78 7.61 7.05
C GLY A 122 -12.13 7.93 6.46
N ILE A 123 -13.05 8.47 7.26
CA ILE A 123 -14.40 8.87 6.82
C ILE A 123 -14.29 9.94 5.72
N LYS A 124 -13.50 11.00 5.94
CA LYS A 124 -13.33 12.07 4.95
C LYS A 124 -12.74 11.55 3.63
N THR A 125 -11.81 10.61 3.71
CA THR A 125 -11.19 9.98 2.53
C THR A 125 -12.20 9.08 1.82
N ALA A 126 -12.92 8.21 2.51
CA ALA A 126 -13.96 7.36 1.91
C ALA A 126 -15.08 8.17 1.21
N ASN A 127 -15.38 9.36 1.73
CA ASN A 127 -16.37 10.27 1.14
C ASN A 127 -15.82 11.08 -0.04
N SER A 128 -14.51 11.27 -0.14
CA SER A 128 -13.88 12.09 -1.19
C SER A 128 -13.39 11.28 -2.40
N PHE A 129 -13.17 9.98 -2.24
CA PHE A 129 -12.54 9.12 -3.25
C PHE A 129 -13.41 7.93 -3.61
N GLY A 130 -13.30 7.47 -4.87
CA GLY A 130 -14.07 6.34 -5.38
C GLY A 130 -13.60 4.98 -4.82
N LEU A 131 -12.31 4.86 -4.53
CA LEU A 131 -11.69 3.70 -3.86
C LEU A 131 -10.68 4.22 -2.85
N ILE A 132 -10.47 3.46 -1.76
CA ILE A 132 -9.44 3.75 -0.75
C ILE A 132 -8.70 2.46 -0.39
N GLY A 133 -7.43 2.58 -0.02
CA GLY A 133 -6.65 1.49 0.56
C GLY A 133 -6.54 1.64 2.08
N ILE A 134 -6.62 0.53 2.81
CA ILE A 134 -6.29 0.48 4.24
C ILE A 134 -5.28 -0.63 4.45
N VAL A 135 -4.19 -0.33 5.17
CA VAL A 135 -3.16 -1.31 5.50
C VAL A 135 -3.47 -1.98 6.83
N LEU A 136 -3.46 -3.31 6.83
CA LEU A 136 -3.41 -4.16 8.01
C LEU A 136 -2.01 -4.76 8.12
N ASP A 137 -1.20 -4.25 9.05
CA ASP A 137 0.11 -4.80 9.38
C ASP A 137 -0.07 -6.10 10.16
N VAL A 138 0.23 -7.26 9.56
CA VAL A 138 0.16 -8.58 10.21
C VAL A 138 1.46 -9.03 10.86
N SER A 139 2.47 -8.15 10.88
CA SER A 139 3.77 -8.38 11.49
C SER A 139 3.81 -7.89 12.95
N ALA A 140 4.75 -7.00 13.29
CA ALA A 140 5.05 -6.59 14.66
C ALA A 140 4.01 -5.65 15.29
N ASN A 141 3.22 -4.92 14.49
CA ASN A 141 2.24 -3.94 15.02
C ASN A 141 0.78 -4.40 14.88
N PHE A 142 0.54 -5.71 14.83
CA PHE A 142 -0.77 -6.25 14.52
C PHE A 142 -1.90 -5.73 15.41
N ASP A 143 -1.76 -5.78 16.73
CA ASP A 143 -2.84 -5.34 17.63
C ASP A 143 -3.23 -3.86 17.41
N LYS A 144 -2.24 -3.00 17.17
CA LYS A 144 -2.48 -1.57 16.89
C LYS A 144 -3.17 -1.38 15.55
N SER A 145 -2.66 -2.04 14.51
CA SER A 145 -3.22 -1.96 13.15
C SER A 145 -4.64 -2.54 13.10
N LEU A 146 -4.86 -3.66 13.78
CA LEU A 146 -6.16 -4.30 13.95
C LEU A 146 -7.16 -3.38 14.66
N ASN A 147 -6.77 -2.73 15.76
CA ASN A 147 -7.62 -1.80 16.48
C ASN A 147 -8.03 -0.60 15.60
N ILE A 148 -7.09 -0.07 14.82
CA ILE A 148 -7.35 1.02 13.87
C ILE A 148 -8.31 0.55 12.77
N LEU A 149 -8.07 -0.61 12.17
CA LEU A 149 -8.94 -1.19 11.15
C LEU A 149 -10.36 -1.40 11.68
N ASN A 150 -10.51 -2.05 12.83
CA ASN A 150 -11.83 -2.27 13.44
C ASN A 150 -12.57 -0.96 13.72
N SER A 151 -11.85 0.07 14.17
CA SER A 151 -12.44 1.40 14.41
C SER A 151 -12.88 2.09 13.12
N LEU A 152 -12.11 1.95 12.03
CA LEU A 152 -12.48 2.44 10.70
C LEU A 152 -13.71 1.69 10.17
N LEU A 153 -13.71 0.36 10.23
CA LEU A 153 -14.82 -0.47 9.76
C LEU A 153 -16.11 -0.23 10.55
N ALA A 154 -16.03 0.00 11.86
CA ALA A 154 -17.17 0.34 12.68
C ALA A 154 -17.75 1.74 12.35
N ALA A 155 -16.93 2.64 11.82
CA ALA A 155 -17.33 4.00 11.45
C ALA A 155 -17.77 4.14 9.99
N PHE A 156 -17.40 3.18 9.13
CA PHE A 156 -17.75 3.19 7.72
C PHE A 156 -19.17 2.66 7.49
N SER A 157 -19.83 3.18 6.46
CA SER A 157 -21.02 2.54 5.91
C SER A 157 -20.64 1.28 5.12
N ASP A 158 -21.60 0.38 4.92
CA ASP A 158 -21.39 -0.80 4.06
C ASP A 158 -20.91 -0.42 2.64
N GLU A 159 -21.42 0.70 2.12
CA GLU A 159 -20.97 1.25 0.84
C GLU A 159 -19.49 1.67 0.88
N ALA A 160 -19.05 2.35 1.94
CA ALA A 160 -17.63 2.72 2.10
C ALA A 160 -16.73 1.48 2.23
N ILE A 161 -17.18 0.45 2.94
CA ILE A 161 -16.47 -0.84 3.06
C ILE A 161 -16.36 -1.51 1.68
N SER A 162 -17.43 -1.50 0.88
CA SER A 162 -17.44 -2.04 -0.50
C SER A 162 -16.52 -1.33 -1.49
N ARG A 163 -16.04 -0.13 -1.13
CA ARG A 163 -15.06 0.67 -1.89
C ARG A 163 -13.66 0.66 -1.26
N THR A 164 -13.48 -0.15 -0.22
CA THR A 164 -12.19 -0.29 0.48
C THR A 164 -11.42 -1.49 -0.05
N ILE A 165 -10.15 -1.27 -0.35
CA ILE A 165 -9.16 -2.31 -0.65
C ILE A 165 -8.35 -2.55 0.63
N LEU A 166 -8.41 -3.77 1.14
CA LEU A 166 -7.61 -4.15 2.31
C LEU A 166 -6.25 -4.67 1.85
N ILE A 167 -5.18 -4.02 2.31
CA ILE A 167 -3.79 -4.41 2.06
C ILE A 167 -3.28 -5.11 3.31
N ILE A 168 -3.12 -6.43 3.25
CA ILE A 168 -2.57 -7.26 4.32
C ILE A 168 -1.07 -7.29 4.15
N ASP A 169 -0.36 -6.50 4.96
CA ASP A 169 1.08 -6.27 4.85
C ASP A 169 1.83 -7.00 5.95
N SER A 170 2.69 -7.96 5.60
CA SER A 170 3.56 -8.62 6.57
C SER A 170 4.95 -7.96 6.66
N GLY A 171 5.15 -6.85 5.96
CA GLY A 171 6.40 -6.11 5.97
C GLY A 171 7.58 -6.92 5.46
N LYS A 172 8.75 -6.71 6.08
CA LYS A 172 9.97 -7.45 5.73
C LYS A 172 9.95 -8.84 6.36
N ILE A 173 10.16 -9.87 5.54
CA ILE A 173 10.28 -11.26 5.96
C ILE A 173 11.66 -11.78 5.55
N ASP A 174 12.52 -12.07 6.53
CA ASP A 174 13.81 -12.73 6.33
C ASP A 174 13.68 -14.27 6.44
N ASN A 175 12.67 -14.77 7.16
CA ASN A 175 12.42 -16.20 7.32
C ASN A 175 10.94 -16.54 7.51
N LEU A 176 10.54 -17.76 7.16
CA LEU A 176 9.13 -18.19 7.25
C LEU A 176 8.56 -18.19 8.68
N ASN A 177 9.40 -18.23 9.71
CA ASN A 177 8.95 -18.25 11.11
C ASN A 177 8.50 -16.85 11.59
N GLN A 178 8.83 -15.78 10.87
CA GLN A 178 8.33 -14.43 11.13
C GLN A 178 6.88 -14.23 10.69
N ILE A 179 6.32 -15.17 9.92
CA ILE A 179 4.91 -15.14 9.55
C ILE A 179 4.08 -15.63 10.73
N ASN A 180 3.39 -14.71 11.39
CA ASN A 180 2.50 -15.04 12.49
C ASN A 180 1.16 -15.59 11.96
N LEU A 181 0.94 -16.89 12.15
CA LEU A 181 -0.28 -17.58 11.69
C LEU A 181 -1.54 -17.15 12.43
N ASP A 182 -1.43 -16.75 13.71
CA ASP A 182 -2.57 -16.28 14.49
C ASP A 182 -3.04 -14.92 13.97
N ASN A 183 -2.10 -14.00 13.68
CA ASN A 183 -2.41 -12.71 13.06
C ASN A 183 -3.08 -12.89 11.69
N LEU A 184 -2.58 -13.82 10.86
CA LEU A 184 -3.22 -14.15 9.58
C LEU A 184 -4.62 -14.76 9.78
N THR A 185 -4.81 -15.59 10.80
CA THR A 185 -6.13 -16.16 11.11
C THR A 185 -7.14 -15.09 11.51
N GLU A 186 -6.72 -14.12 12.32
CA GLU A 186 -7.56 -12.96 12.67
C GLU A 186 -7.84 -12.07 11.46
N ALA A 187 -6.84 -11.77 10.63
CA ALA A 187 -7.03 -11.05 9.37
C ALA A 187 -8.05 -11.75 8.46
N PHE A 188 -8.00 -13.09 8.38
CA PHE A 188 -8.96 -13.88 7.61
C PHE A 188 -10.39 -13.75 8.15
N LYS A 189 -10.59 -13.71 9.48
CA LYS A 189 -11.92 -13.50 10.08
C LYS A 189 -12.51 -12.16 9.66
N ILE A 190 -11.71 -11.10 9.61
CA ILE A 190 -12.14 -9.77 9.13
C ILE A 190 -12.56 -9.85 7.67
N VAL A 191 -11.73 -10.43 6.81
CA VAL A 191 -12.03 -10.58 5.39
C VAL A 191 -13.30 -11.38 5.13
N LYS A 192 -13.59 -12.38 5.97
CA LYS A 192 -14.83 -13.17 5.90
C LYS A 192 -16.06 -12.34 6.27
N ASN A 193 -15.93 -11.45 7.24
CA ASN A 193 -17.07 -10.70 7.81
C ASN A 193 -17.41 -9.43 7.04
N PHE A 194 -16.46 -8.88 6.27
CA PHE A 194 -16.63 -7.61 5.56
C PHE A 194 -16.58 -7.78 4.04
N ASN A 195 -17.35 -6.95 3.34
CA ASN A 195 -17.38 -6.98 1.88
C ASN A 195 -16.45 -5.94 1.27
N PHE A 196 -15.14 -6.12 1.44
CA PHE A 196 -14.13 -5.29 0.79
C PHE A 196 -14.22 -5.36 -0.74
N TYR A 197 -13.82 -4.27 -1.41
CA TYR A 197 -13.69 -4.23 -2.86
C TYR A 197 -12.71 -5.30 -3.37
N SER A 198 -11.56 -5.40 -2.70
CA SER A 198 -10.56 -6.44 -2.94
C SER A 198 -9.60 -6.57 -1.76
N ILE A 199 -8.89 -7.70 -1.73
CA ILE A 199 -7.85 -8.00 -0.77
C ILE A 199 -6.52 -8.13 -1.51
N ILE A 200 -5.50 -7.46 -1.00
CA ILE A 200 -4.13 -7.47 -1.49
C ILE A 200 -3.22 -8.01 -0.39
N THR A 201 -2.31 -8.93 -0.71
CA THR A 201 -1.25 -9.37 0.21
C THR A 201 0.06 -8.66 -0.14
N SER A 202 0.83 -8.21 0.85
CA SER A 202 2.03 -7.40 0.64
C SER A 202 3.14 -7.87 1.57
N SER A 203 4.36 -8.04 1.05
CA SER A 203 5.55 -8.41 1.82
C SER A 203 6.82 -8.27 1.00
N THR A 204 7.96 -8.07 1.66
CA THR A 204 9.27 -8.12 1.01
C THR A 204 10.21 -9.11 1.71
N SER A 205 10.74 -10.05 0.95
CA SER A 205 11.89 -10.85 1.39
C SER A 205 13.20 -10.47 0.70
N TYR A 206 13.23 -9.25 0.13
CA TYR A 206 14.40 -8.76 -0.57
C TYR A 206 15.55 -8.45 0.40
N PRO A 207 16.81 -8.75 0.05
CA PRO A 207 17.94 -8.43 0.91
C PRO A 207 18.05 -6.93 1.18
N SER A 208 18.51 -6.59 2.39
CA SER A 208 18.80 -5.20 2.77
C SER A 208 20.03 -4.62 2.07
N THR A 209 20.88 -5.46 1.50
CA THR A 209 22.11 -5.07 0.81
C THR A 209 22.05 -5.39 -0.67
N ARG A 210 22.51 -4.44 -1.49
CA ARG A 210 22.68 -4.64 -2.94
C ARG A 210 24.06 -5.28 -3.18
N PRO A 211 24.21 -6.18 -4.17
CA PRO A 211 25.54 -6.59 -4.64
C PRO A 211 26.36 -5.38 -5.14
N SER A 212 27.69 -5.45 -5.02
CA SER A 212 28.57 -4.38 -5.53
C SER A 212 28.53 -4.32 -7.06
N ALA A 213 29.08 -3.26 -7.65
CA ALA A 213 29.16 -3.15 -9.10
C ALA A 213 29.95 -4.32 -9.71
N GLY A 214 29.36 -5.03 -10.67
CA GLY A 214 29.96 -6.23 -11.30
C GLY A 214 29.68 -7.53 -10.55
N GLU A 215 29.02 -7.49 -9.39
CA GLU A 215 28.66 -8.68 -8.62
C GLU A 215 27.19 -9.08 -8.85
N THR A 216 26.92 -10.37 -8.68
CA THR A 216 25.55 -10.92 -8.67
C THR A 216 25.33 -11.59 -7.32
N ALA A 217 24.17 -11.35 -6.71
CA ALA A 217 23.74 -12.05 -5.51
C ALA A 217 22.38 -12.70 -5.76
N THR A 218 22.20 -13.95 -5.31
CA THR A 218 20.92 -14.65 -5.35
C THR A 218 20.33 -14.69 -3.95
N HIS A 219 19.04 -14.39 -3.83
CA HIS A 219 18.31 -14.47 -2.58
C HIS A 219 16.99 -15.21 -2.79
N THR A 220 16.63 -16.05 -1.83
CA THR A 220 15.36 -16.79 -1.88
C THR A 220 14.21 -15.83 -1.67
N CYS A 221 13.25 -15.81 -2.59
CA CYS A 221 12.00 -15.09 -2.42
C CYS A 221 11.00 -15.95 -1.65
N ILE A 222 10.70 -15.57 -0.40
CA ILE A 222 9.74 -16.30 0.46
C ILE A 222 8.34 -15.68 0.46
N ASP A 223 8.17 -14.52 -0.18
CA ASP A 223 6.88 -13.83 -0.31
C ASP A 223 5.77 -14.74 -0.87
N PRO A 224 5.97 -15.49 -1.97
CA PRO A 224 4.90 -16.31 -2.55
C PRO A 224 4.42 -17.43 -1.61
N VAL A 225 5.24 -17.87 -0.66
CA VAL A 225 4.92 -19.02 0.21
C VAL A 225 3.76 -18.69 1.14
N TRP A 226 3.81 -17.56 1.82
CA TRP A 226 2.75 -17.18 2.77
C TRP A 226 1.54 -16.60 2.05
N GLN A 227 1.78 -15.86 0.97
CA GLN A 227 0.72 -15.32 0.12
C GLN A 227 -0.14 -16.45 -0.44
N ASN A 228 0.46 -17.52 -0.98
CA ASN A 228 -0.27 -18.69 -1.44
C ASN A 228 -1.06 -19.37 -0.31
N ARG A 229 -0.51 -19.47 0.90
CA ARG A 229 -1.22 -20.04 2.06
C ARG A 229 -2.47 -19.22 2.41
N PHE A 230 -2.33 -17.90 2.48
CA PHE A 230 -3.45 -17.01 2.79
C PHE A 230 -4.49 -17.00 1.66
N ASN A 231 -4.04 -16.89 0.41
CA ASN A 231 -4.91 -16.88 -0.77
C ASN A 231 -5.69 -18.19 -0.93
N ASN A 232 -5.10 -19.34 -0.59
CA ASN A 232 -5.81 -20.62 -0.58
C ASN A 232 -6.95 -20.67 0.44
N GLN A 233 -6.88 -19.91 1.53
CA GLN A 233 -7.99 -19.77 2.46
C GLN A 233 -9.07 -18.85 1.90
N LEU A 234 -8.67 -17.74 1.27
CA LEU A 234 -9.59 -16.79 0.63
C LEU A 234 -10.37 -17.39 -0.55
N ASN A 235 -9.73 -18.23 -1.36
CA ASN A 235 -10.37 -18.91 -2.49
C ASN A 235 -11.55 -19.81 -2.03
N LYS A 236 -11.51 -20.32 -0.80
CA LYS A 236 -12.61 -21.12 -0.22
C LYS A 236 -13.86 -20.31 0.11
N ILE A 237 -13.76 -18.97 0.12
CA ILE A 237 -14.86 -18.05 0.41
C ILE A 237 -15.16 -17.12 -0.77
N GLU A 238 -14.68 -17.46 -1.98
CA GLU A 238 -15.01 -16.81 -3.26
C GLU A 238 -14.79 -15.28 -3.30
N LYS A 239 -13.81 -14.76 -2.55
CA LYS A 239 -13.46 -13.33 -2.56
C LYS A 239 -12.52 -12.99 -3.73
N LYS A 240 -12.67 -11.80 -4.31
CA LYS A 240 -11.78 -11.29 -5.37
C LYS A 240 -10.43 -10.87 -4.77
N ILE A 241 -9.36 -11.56 -5.18
CA ILE A 241 -7.99 -11.35 -4.67
C ILE A 241 -7.11 -10.84 -5.80
N TYR A 242 -6.33 -9.81 -5.52
CA TYR A 242 -5.15 -9.50 -6.34
C TYR A 242 -3.91 -9.98 -5.58
N MET A 243 -3.18 -10.92 -6.17
CA MET A 243 -1.91 -11.39 -5.62
C MET A 243 -0.86 -10.32 -5.85
N VAL A 244 -0.01 -10.04 -4.86
CA VAL A 244 0.95 -8.95 -4.96
C VAL A 244 2.25 -9.36 -4.29
N ILE A 245 3.31 -9.45 -5.10
CA ILE A 245 4.68 -9.57 -4.60
C ILE A 245 5.21 -8.14 -4.42
N MET A 246 6.01 -7.85 -3.39
CA MET A 246 6.55 -6.50 -3.19
C MET A 246 8.02 -6.48 -3.65
N GLN A 247 8.34 -5.76 -4.73
CA GLN A 247 9.72 -5.40 -5.04
C GLN A 247 10.03 -4.08 -4.34
N GLN A 248 11.02 -4.07 -3.44
CA GLN A 248 11.87 -2.90 -3.28
C GLN A 248 13.14 -3.14 -4.10
N GLN A 249 13.45 -2.13 -4.93
CA GLN A 249 14.44 -2.11 -6.02
C GLN A 249 13.95 -2.76 -7.31
N ILE A 250 13.26 -1.98 -8.14
CA ILE A 250 13.22 -2.24 -9.58
C ILE A 250 14.68 -2.26 -10.05
N HIS A 251 15.19 -3.45 -10.35
CA HIS A 251 16.43 -3.64 -11.07
C HIS A 251 16.17 -3.28 -12.53
N LEU A 252 16.48 -2.03 -12.91
CA LEU A 252 16.94 -1.79 -14.27
C LEU A 252 18.43 -2.11 -14.27
N VAL A 253 18.75 -3.25 -14.88
CA VAL A 253 20.08 -3.56 -15.41
C VAL A 253 20.58 -2.30 -16.11
N ARG A 254 21.76 -1.80 -15.71
CA ARG A 254 22.49 -0.83 -16.53
C ARG A 254 22.75 -1.52 -17.87
N LEU A 255 22.08 -1.07 -18.92
CA LEU A 255 22.64 -1.13 -20.27
C LEU A 255 23.72 -0.06 -20.37
#